data_AF-A0A0F9YP30-F1
#
_entry.id   AF-A0A0F9YP30-F1
#
_cell.length_a   1.000
_cell.length_b   1.000
_cell.length_c   1.000
_cell.angle_alpha   90.00
_cell.angle_beta   90.00
_cell.angle_gamma   90.00
#
_symmetry.space_group_name_H-M   'P 1'
#
loop_
_entity.id
_entity.type
_entity.pdbx_description
1 polymer ?
#
loop_
_entity_poly.entity_id
_entity_poly.type
_entity_poly.pdbx_seq_one_letter_code
_entity_poly.pdbx_strand_id
1 'polypeptide(L)'
;MENLQYYLIGKKFKLITDHKAIEFISTKLQFGSVRVQRWFYRFAGFNFEVEYIKGEELVVADALSRSHDGSVYLVQSNEKENEEQKNATINLHVKLNHRKKIKKDLMRKGINDIISSC
;
A
#
# COMPACT_ATOMS: atom_id res chain seq x y z
N MET A 1 2.39 -5.60 17.08
CA MET A 1 2.20 -4.14 17.15
C MET A 1 3.34 -3.43 17.88
N GLU A 2 4.01 -4.09 18.83
CA GLU A 2 5.18 -3.54 19.54
C GLU A 2 6.29 -3.04 18.59
N ASN A 3 6.65 -3.82 17.55
CA ASN A 3 7.67 -3.41 16.57
C ASN A 3 7.32 -2.13 15.78
N LEU A 4 6.02 -1.79 15.69
CA LEU A 4 5.52 -0.61 14.97
C LEU A 4 4.98 0.45 15.93
N GLN A 5 5.22 0.30 17.23
CA GLN A 5 4.62 1.15 18.27
C GLN A 5 4.89 2.63 18.03
N TYR A 6 6.12 2.98 17.66
CA TYR A 6 6.52 4.36 17.35
C TYR A 6 5.66 5.01 16.25
N TYR A 7 5.22 4.22 15.26
CA TYR A 7 4.41 4.72 14.15
C TYR A 7 2.91 4.74 14.44
N LEU A 8 2.44 3.85 15.32
CA LEU A 8 1.03 3.59 15.54
C LEU A 8 0.45 4.32 16.77
N ILE A 9 1.29 4.66 17.75
CA ILE A 9 0.82 5.31 18.98
C ILE A 9 0.24 6.71 18.67
N GLY A 10 -0.92 7.02 19.25
CA GLY A 10 -1.62 8.29 19.04
C GLY A 10 -2.30 8.46 17.66
N LYS A 11 -2.21 7.48 16.75
CA LYS A 11 -2.89 7.51 15.45
C LYS A 11 -4.03 6.51 15.39
N LYS A 12 -5.08 6.86 14.63
CA LYS A 12 -6.13 5.93 14.23
C LYS A 12 -5.70 5.17 12.98
N PHE A 13 -5.81 3.85 13.00
CA PHE A 13 -5.48 3.01 11.84
C PHE A 13 -6.44 1.84 11.71
N LYS A 14 -6.43 1.20 10.54
CA LYS A 14 -7.18 -0.04 10.29
C LYS A 14 -6.25 -1.23 10.46
N LEU A 15 -6.70 -2.22 11.23
CA LEU A 15 -6.03 -3.50 11.44
C LEU A 15 -6.74 -4.57 10.61
N ILE A 16 -6.11 -4.95 9.50
CA ILE A 16 -6.59 -6.03 8.64
C ILE A 16 -5.96 -7.34 9.11
N THR A 17 -6.79 -8.34 9.43
CA THR A 17 -6.32 -9.64 9.93
C THR A 17 -7.22 -10.78 9.46
N ASP A 18 -6.63 -11.96 9.32
CA ASP A 18 -7.34 -13.22 9.08
C ASP A 18 -7.80 -13.90 10.38
N HIS A 19 -7.70 -13.23 11.53
CA HIS A 19 -8.00 -13.82 12.82
C HIS A 19 -9.31 -13.28 13.42
N LYS A 20 -10.43 -14.00 13.19
CA LYS A 20 -11.78 -13.60 13.68
C LYS A 20 -11.85 -13.25 15.16
N ALA A 21 -11.08 -13.92 16.03
CA ALA A 21 -11.14 -13.59 17.46
C ALA A 21 -10.68 -12.16 17.78
N ILE A 22 -9.85 -11.54 16.92
CA ILE A 22 -9.35 -10.17 17.08
C ILE A 22 -10.44 -9.15 16.74
N GLU A 23 -11.37 -9.49 15.84
CA GLU A 23 -12.53 -8.66 15.50
C GLU A 23 -13.36 -8.33 16.75
N PHE A 24 -13.54 -9.31 17.63
CA PHE A 24 -14.33 -9.16 18.85
C PHE A 24 -13.59 -8.49 20.01
N ILE A 25 -12.31 -8.13 19.83
CA ILE A 25 -11.50 -7.52 20.90
C ILE A 25 -12.01 -6.13 21.27
N SER A 26 -12.58 -5.39 20.32
CA SER A 26 -13.14 -4.06 20.56
C SER A 26 -14.53 -4.11 21.21
N THR A 27 -15.32 -5.14 20.94
CA THR A 27 -16.73 -5.22 21.35
C THR A 27 -16.96 -5.99 22.65
N LYS A 28 -16.08 -6.93 23.02
CA LYS A 28 -16.26 -7.78 24.21
C LYS A 28 -15.39 -7.32 25.38
N LEU A 29 -16.01 -7.09 26.53
CA LEU A 29 -15.33 -6.78 27.80
C LEU A 29 -14.75 -8.01 28.50
N GLN A 30 -15.27 -9.21 28.21
CA GLN A 30 -14.81 -10.45 28.83
C GLN A 30 -14.51 -11.49 27.76
N PHE A 31 -13.26 -11.94 27.71
CA PHE A 31 -12.83 -13.05 26.86
C PHE A 31 -12.68 -14.30 27.71
N GLY A 32 -13.30 -15.42 27.32
CA GLY A 32 -13.11 -16.70 28.00
C GLY A 32 -11.71 -17.30 27.81
N SER A 33 -10.92 -16.79 26.85
CA SER A 33 -9.56 -17.24 26.59
C SER A 33 -8.53 -16.26 27.15
N VAL A 34 -7.65 -16.76 28.02
CA VAL A 34 -6.52 -16.01 28.59
C VAL A 34 -5.58 -15.46 27.49
N ARG A 35 -5.47 -16.16 26.35
CA ARG A 35 -4.66 -15.69 25.22
C ARG A 35 -5.23 -14.40 24.62
N VAL A 36 -6.54 -14.34 24.44
CA VAL A 36 -7.23 -13.16 23.87
C VAL A 36 -7.20 -12.01 24.88
N GLN A 37 -7.36 -12.28 26.17
CA GLN A 37 -7.20 -11.25 27.21
C GLN A 37 -5.81 -10.60 27.18
N ARG A 38 -4.74 -11.40 27.03
CA ARG A 38 -3.38 -10.87 26.90
C ARG A 38 -3.22 -9.95 25.68
N TRP A 39 -3.83 -10.32 24.55
CA TRP A 39 -3.82 -9.46 23.37
C TRP A 39 -4.61 -8.17 23.59
N PHE A 40 -5.79 -8.24 24.22
CA PHE A 40 -6.57 -7.06 24.58
C PHE A 40 -5.75 -6.07 25.40
N TYR A 41 -5.05 -6.51 26.45
CA TYR A 41 -4.19 -5.63 27.24
C TYR A 41 -3.05 -5.01 26.43
N ARG A 42 -2.43 -5.77 25.52
CA ARG A 42 -1.39 -5.24 24.62
C ARG A 42 -1.94 -4.21 23.63
N PHE A 43 -3.21 -4.33 23.26
CA PHE A 43 -3.86 -3.49 22.27
C PHE A 43 -4.55 -2.26 22.86
N ALA A 44 -4.83 -2.25 24.17
CA ALA A 44 -5.52 -1.17 24.86
C ALA A 44 -4.87 0.22 24.69
N GLY A 45 -3.56 0.28 24.42
CA GLY A 45 -2.83 1.53 24.15
C GLY A 45 -2.90 2.04 22.70
N PHE A 46 -3.58 1.33 21.80
CA PHE A 46 -3.66 1.66 20.38
C PHE A 46 -5.10 1.97 19.97
N ASN A 47 -5.27 2.88 19.01
CA ASN A 47 -6.58 3.25 18.48
C ASN A 47 -6.74 2.67 17.08
N PHE A 48 -7.52 1.60 16.96
CA PHE A 48 -7.67 0.90 15.69
C PHE A 48 -9.09 0.36 15.47
N GLU A 49 -9.43 0.20 14.19
CA GLU A 49 -10.62 -0.51 13.72
C GLU A 49 -10.19 -1.84 13.11
N VAL A 50 -10.82 -2.94 13.54
CA VAL A 50 -10.47 -4.28 13.03
C VAL A 50 -11.34 -4.61 11.84
N GLU A 51 -10.71 -5.10 10.77
CA GLU A 51 -11.37 -5.63 9.59
C GLU A 51 -10.89 -7.07 9.37
N TYR A 52 -11.83 -8.02 9.46
CA TYR A 52 -11.53 -9.41 9.18
C TYR A 52 -11.56 -9.65 7.66
N ILE A 53 -10.50 -10.26 7.14
CA ILE A 53 -10.41 -10.70 5.75
C ILE A 53 -10.07 -12.20 5.74
N LYS A 54 -10.60 -12.96 4.78
CA LYS A 54 -10.27 -14.39 4.68
C LYS A 54 -8.78 -14.54 4.32
N GLY A 55 -8.08 -15.51 4.91
CA GLY A 55 -6.65 -15.71 4.67
C GLY A 55 -6.25 -15.85 3.19
N GLU A 56 -7.13 -16.41 2.35
CA GLU A 56 -6.94 -16.52 0.89
C GLU A 56 -6.82 -15.15 0.19
N GLU A 57 -7.45 -14.11 0.73
CA GLU A 57 -7.42 -12.74 0.20
C GLU A 57 -6.25 -11.93 0.80
N LEU A 58 -5.68 -12.37 1.92
CA LEU A 58 -4.57 -11.72 2.62
C LEU A 58 -3.20 -12.09 2.02
N VAL A 59 -3.11 -12.13 0.68
CA VAL A 59 -1.97 -12.68 -0.07
C VAL A 59 -0.65 -11.99 0.27
N VAL A 60 -0.65 -10.66 0.39
CA VAL A 60 0.58 -9.89 0.65
C VAL A 60 1.14 -10.16 2.04
N ALA A 61 0.29 -10.14 3.07
CA ALA A 61 0.76 -10.37 4.43
C ALA A 61 1.12 -11.84 4.65
N ASP A 62 0.36 -12.77 4.05
CA ASP A 62 0.67 -14.20 4.08
C ASP A 62 2.04 -14.47 3.42
N ALA A 63 2.29 -13.93 2.22
CA ALA A 63 3.57 -14.05 1.53
C ALA A 63 4.74 -13.46 2.34
N LEU A 64 4.57 -12.28 2.95
CA LEU A 64 5.59 -11.69 3.81
C LEU A 64 5.81 -12.49 5.10
N SER A 65 4.78 -13.11 5.65
CA SER A 65 4.92 -13.93 6.86
C SER A 65 5.67 -15.23 6.59
N ARG A 66 5.45 -15.83 5.40
CA ARG A 66 6.04 -17.11 4.95
C ARG A 66 7.44 -16.97 4.35
N SER A 67 7.91 -15.76 4.08
CA SER A 67 9.21 -15.51 3.45
C SER A 67 10.43 -15.72 4.35
N HIS A 68 10.24 -16.27 5.57
CA HIS A 68 11.31 -16.47 6.55
C HIS A 68 12.43 -17.42 6.09
N ASP A 69 12.22 -18.23 5.03
CA ASP A 69 13.21 -19.19 4.53
C ASP A 69 13.80 -18.83 3.15
N GLY A 70 13.67 -17.58 2.68
CA GLY A 70 14.27 -17.16 1.39
C GLY A 70 13.64 -17.82 0.16
N SER A 71 12.51 -18.52 0.31
CA SER A 71 11.67 -18.95 -0.79
C SER A 71 10.98 -17.72 -1.41
N VAL A 72 11.51 -17.28 -2.56
CA VAL A 72 10.88 -16.25 -3.39
C VAL A 72 9.55 -16.80 -3.89
N TYR A 73 8.45 -16.43 -3.24
CA TYR A 73 7.13 -16.65 -3.81
C TYR A 73 6.96 -15.67 -4.97
N LEU A 74 6.83 -16.22 -6.18
CA LEU A 74 6.47 -15.48 -7.38
C LEU A 74 5.07 -14.92 -7.16
N VAL A 75 4.98 -13.67 -6.74
CA VAL A 75 3.74 -12.91 -6.84
C VAL A 75 3.46 -12.83 -8.34
N GLN A 76 2.53 -13.66 -8.83
CA GLN A 76 1.93 -13.45 -10.13
C GLN A 76 1.05 -12.21 -10.03
N SER A 77 1.69 -11.05 -9.94
CA SER A 77 1.06 -9.80 -10.32
C SER A 77 0.60 -10.00 -11.75
N ASN A 78 -0.64 -9.63 -12.08
CA ASN A 78 -1.12 -9.61 -13.46
C ASN A 78 -0.25 -8.63 -14.26
N GLU A 79 0.89 -9.11 -14.76
CA GLU A 79 1.89 -8.34 -15.52
C GLU A 79 1.25 -7.70 -16.73
N LYS A 80 0.23 -8.33 -17.30
CA LYS A 80 -0.51 -7.85 -18.48
C LYS A 80 -1.19 -6.50 -18.25
N GLU A 81 -1.91 -6.32 -17.13
CA GLU A 81 -2.59 -5.04 -16.83
C GLU A 81 -1.57 -3.93 -16.56
N ASN A 82 -0.45 -4.30 -15.91
CA ASN A 82 0.60 -3.36 -15.52
C ASN A 82 1.47 -2.96 -16.73
N GLU A 83 1.73 -3.89 -17.66
CA GLU A 83 2.40 -3.62 -18.93
C GLU A 83 1.55 -2.78 -19.86
N GLU A 84 0.24 -3.02 -19.93
CA GLU A 84 -0.65 -2.24 -20.78
C GLU A 84 -0.74 -0.78 -20.31
N GLN A 85 -0.80 -0.55 -19.00
CA GLN A 85 -0.73 0.80 -18.41
C GLN A 85 0.65 1.46 -18.59
N LYS A 86 1.75 0.72 -18.43
CA LYS A 86 3.11 1.21 -18.70
C LYS A 86 3.28 1.59 -20.17
N ASN A 87 2.83 0.73 -21.09
CA ASN A 87 2.90 0.95 -22.53
C ASN A 87 2.00 2.10 -22.96
N ALA A 88 0.82 2.26 -22.37
CA ALA A 88 -0.04 3.41 -22.58
C ALA A 88 0.67 4.71 -22.15
N THR A 89 1.29 4.71 -20.96
CA THR A 89 2.04 5.86 -20.44
C THR A 89 3.25 6.20 -21.31
N ILE A 90 4.03 5.20 -21.72
CA ILE A 90 5.18 5.36 -22.63
C ILE A 90 4.72 5.89 -23.99
N ASN A 91 3.68 5.32 -24.57
CA ASN A 91 3.10 5.77 -25.84
C ASN A 91 2.56 7.20 -25.75
N LEU A 92 1.98 7.57 -24.61
CA LEU A 92 1.52 8.94 -24.34
C LEU A 92 2.73 9.89 -24.23
N HIS A 93 3.81 9.49 -23.56
CA HIS A 93 5.06 10.25 -23.47
C HIS A 93 5.72 10.45 -24.85
N VAL A 94 5.73 9.40 -25.69
CA VAL A 94 6.25 9.41 -27.06
C VAL A 94 5.36 10.25 -27.99
N LYS A 95 4.02 10.15 -27.87
CA LYS A 95 3.06 10.96 -28.65
C LYS A 95 3.10 12.44 -28.25
N LEU A 96 3.24 12.73 -26.96
CA LEU A 96 3.29 14.10 -26.48
C LEU A 96 4.63 14.78 -26.77
N ASN A 97 5.72 14.01 -26.95
CA ASN A 97 7.06 14.44 -27.38
C ASN A 97 7.32 15.93 -27.06
N HIS A 98 7.22 16.25 -25.77
CA HIS A 98 6.81 17.58 -25.29
C HIS A 98 7.72 18.69 -25.77
N ARG A 99 8.98 18.39 -26.12
CA ARG A 99 9.91 19.36 -26.68
C ARG A 99 9.43 19.97 -28.02
N LYS A 100 8.79 19.20 -28.91
CA LYS A 100 8.34 19.73 -30.21
C LYS A 100 7.02 20.50 -30.10
N LYS A 101 6.09 20.02 -29.26
CA LYS A 101 4.79 20.69 -29.03
C LYS A 101 4.94 21.96 -28.19
N ILE A 102 5.75 21.92 -27.12
CA ILE A 102 6.13 23.11 -26.34
C ILE A 102 6.86 24.10 -27.23
N LYS A 103 7.87 23.69 -28.03
CA LYS A 103 8.55 24.59 -28.96
C LYS A 103 7.58 25.22 -29.96
N LYS A 104 6.64 24.43 -30.51
CA LYS A 104 5.61 24.93 -31.45
C LYS A 104 4.64 25.91 -30.78
N ASP A 105 4.22 25.65 -29.56
CA ASP A 105 3.29 26.53 -28.81
C ASP A 105 3.98 27.79 -28.26
N LEU A 106 5.26 27.71 -27.86
CA LEU A 106 6.09 28.86 -27.50
C LEU A 106 6.35 29.78 -28.70
N MET A 107 6.71 29.20 -29.85
CA MET A 107 6.84 29.91 -31.13
C MET A 107 5.52 30.58 -31.54
N ARG A 108 4.38 29.92 -31.33
CA ARG A 108 3.04 30.46 -31.63
C ARG A 108 2.63 31.60 -30.67
N LYS A 109 3.18 31.63 -29.45
CA LYS A 109 3.01 32.72 -28.46
C LYS A 109 4.06 33.83 -28.57
N GLY A 110 4.96 33.76 -29.56
CA GLY A 110 5.95 34.81 -29.85
C GLY A 110 7.16 34.84 -28.88
N ILE A 111 7.42 33.77 -28.14
CA ILE A 111 8.52 33.68 -27.18
C ILE A 111 9.66 32.91 -27.85
N ASN A 112 10.68 33.62 -28.36
CA ASN A 112 11.72 33.01 -29.21
C ASN A 112 13.03 32.62 -28.52
N ASP A 113 13.39 33.10 -27.34
CA ASP A 113 14.72 32.81 -26.78
C ASP A 113 14.74 32.75 -25.24
N ILE A 114 14.98 31.56 -24.67
CA ILE A 114 15.66 31.42 -23.36
C ILE A 114 16.66 30.23 -23.33
N ILE A 115 16.66 29.27 -24.26
CA ILE A 115 17.55 28.10 -24.19
C ILE A 115 18.61 28.15 -25.31
N SER A 116 19.54 29.10 -25.18
CA SER A 116 20.84 29.13 -25.89
C SER A 116 22.05 29.20 -24.95
N SER A 117 21.90 28.87 -23.66
CA SER A 117 23.05 28.77 -22.77
C SER A 117 22.84 27.66 -21.75
N CYS A 118 23.14 26.43 -22.17
CA CYS A 118 24.00 25.49 -21.45
C CYS A 118 24.41 24.35 -22.40
#